data_AF-A0A061A3E5-F1
#
_entry.id   AF-A0A061A3E5-F1
#
_cell.length_a   1.000
_cell.length_b   1.000
_cell.length_c   1.000
_cell.angle_alpha   90.00
_cell.angle_beta   90.00
_cell.angle_gamma   90.00
#
_symmetry.space_group_name_H-M   'P 1'
#
loop_
_entity.id
_entity.type
_entity.pdbx_description
1 polymer ?
#
loop_
_entity_poly.entity_id
_entity_poly.type
_entity_poly.pdbx_seq_one_letter_code
_entity_poly.pdbx_strand_id
1 'polypeptide(L)'
;MHGLALYISHVWEAAATTSTALCHLHGMDVDTERVALEIAPALAAIRTLDLEVICNSQSPADQDRYRSLLASDPQGQVVRGLLLLRNADIHLPATVDVKTDRITGGVNHVRVFPSWQPYDQLPGAIRTSTGTRPGAHNAYRTAVGGHLVVDTLLDAFAFFHRCDPTLARYVPGTEELEYFPLKQYISHDYDRRHPDQPSRPQVEAEVRRRTQQTPPLGKGRVIVHSFSSDGATIYCGATVRSLIPMDFTEPEDQVARDIQAGYPYVAVTADGTHHVVSVDGGNRLFADGSLLAQLPLRSPRDHPHTEFCQERWQVAATDAFEYRAQRHLHGC
;
A
#
# COMPACT_ATOMS: atom_id res chain seq x y z
N MET A 1 -22.89 13.77 -7.39
CA MET A 1 -21.92 12.83 -6.79
C MET A 1 -22.53 11.71 -5.97
N HIS A 2 -23.75 11.86 -5.42
CA HIS A 2 -24.41 10.81 -4.62
C HIS A 2 -24.39 9.41 -5.27
N GLY A 3 -24.68 9.31 -6.58
CA GLY A 3 -24.58 8.02 -7.29
C GLY A 3 -23.17 7.41 -7.28
N LEU A 4 -22.12 8.22 -7.46
CA LEU A 4 -20.73 7.74 -7.38
C LEU A 4 -20.41 7.22 -5.96
N ALA A 5 -20.81 7.94 -4.91
CA ALA A 5 -20.62 7.48 -3.53
C ALA A 5 -21.32 6.13 -3.27
N LEU A 6 -22.56 5.98 -3.75
CA LEU A 6 -23.30 4.72 -3.67
C LEU A 6 -22.56 3.58 -4.38
N TYR A 7 -22.12 3.79 -5.64
CA TYR A 7 -21.39 2.75 -6.37
C TYR A 7 -20.05 2.40 -5.74
N ILE A 8 -19.33 3.36 -5.15
CA ILE A 8 -18.13 3.08 -4.35
C ILE A 8 -18.48 2.15 -3.18
N SER A 9 -19.59 2.40 -2.48
CA SER A 9 -20.04 1.53 -1.38
C SER A 9 -20.40 0.12 -1.84
N HIS A 10 -20.97 -0.03 -3.05
CA HIS A 10 -21.27 -1.34 -3.62
C HIS A 10 -20.01 -2.11 -4.01
N VAL A 11 -19.04 -1.46 -4.68
CA VAL A 11 -17.72 -2.07 -4.98
C VAL A 11 -17.03 -2.50 -3.69
N TRP A 12 -17.11 -1.67 -2.65
CA TRP A 12 -16.56 -1.97 -1.34
C TRP A 12 -17.21 -3.18 -0.66
N GLU A 13 -18.53 -3.30 -0.72
CA GLU A 13 -19.27 -4.44 -0.19
C GLU A 13 -19.06 -5.72 -1.02
N ALA A 14 -19.00 -5.60 -2.35
CA ALA A 14 -18.66 -6.71 -3.24
C ALA A 14 -17.28 -7.28 -2.88
N ALA A 15 -16.26 -6.43 -2.73
CA ALA A 15 -14.92 -6.85 -2.33
C ALA A 15 -14.87 -7.49 -0.93
N ALA A 16 -15.84 -7.22 -0.06
CA ALA A 16 -15.94 -7.84 1.25
C ALA A 16 -16.77 -9.13 1.28
N THR A 17 -17.55 -9.40 0.23
CA THR A 17 -18.49 -10.53 0.15
C THR A 17 -18.22 -11.46 -1.04
N THR A 18 -17.14 -11.23 -1.78
CA THR A 18 -16.63 -12.11 -2.82
C THR A 18 -16.28 -13.48 -2.25
N SER A 19 -16.74 -14.53 -2.94
CA SER A 19 -16.39 -15.91 -2.62
C SER A 19 -14.93 -16.18 -2.97
N THR A 20 -14.21 -16.81 -2.05
CA THR A 20 -12.82 -17.26 -2.25
C THR A 20 -12.71 -18.75 -2.02
N ALA A 21 -12.09 -19.48 -2.94
CA ALA A 21 -11.82 -20.91 -2.80
C ALA A 21 -10.30 -21.16 -2.76
N LEU A 22 -9.83 -22.01 -1.86
CA LEU A 22 -8.41 -22.41 -1.84
C LEU A 22 -8.22 -23.61 -2.77
N CYS A 23 -7.51 -23.43 -3.88
CA CYS A 23 -7.10 -24.50 -4.77
C CYS A 23 -5.69 -25.00 -4.43
N HIS A 24 -5.54 -26.31 -4.27
CA HIS A 24 -4.24 -26.93 -3.99
C HIS A 24 -3.19 -26.74 -5.09
N LEU A 25 -3.61 -26.52 -6.34
CA LEU A 25 -2.70 -26.47 -7.50
C LEU A 25 -2.20 -25.06 -7.82
N HIS A 26 -3.03 -24.04 -7.60
CA HIS A 26 -2.72 -22.67 -7.98
C HIS A 26 -3.02 -21.63 -6.89
N GLY A 27 -3.26 -22.07 -5.66
CA GLY A 27 -3.51 -21.19 -4.52
C GLY A 27 -4.96 -20.69 -4.46
N MET A 28 -5.16 -19.51 -3.89
CA MET A 28 -6.50 -18.95 -3.71
C MET A 28 -7.08 -18.48 -5.05
N ASP A 29 -8.26 -18.99 -5.38
CA ASP A 29 -9.10 -18.54 -6.48
C ASP A 29 -10.14 -17.56 -5.94
N VAL A 30 -10.28 -16.41 -6.59
CA VAL A 30 -11.09 -15.29 -6.13
C VAL A 30 -12.08 -14.93 -7.24
N ASP A 31 -13.37 -15.04 -6.94
CA ASP A 31 -14.41 -14.65 -7.88
C ASP A 31 -14.55 -13.11 -7.94
N THR A 32 -13.81 -12.50 -8.86
CA THR A 32 -13.81 -11.05 -9.08
C THR A 32 -14.97 -10.58 -9.97
N GLU A 33 -15.84 -11.49 -10.47
CA GLU A 33 -16.92 -11.14 -11.41
C GLU A 33 -17.86 -10.11 -10.79
N ARG A 34 -18.30 -10.34 -9.55
CA ARG A 34 -19.18 -9.41 -8.85
C ARG A 34 -18.55 -8.02 -8.68
N VAL A 35 -17.24 -7.96 -8.41
CA VAL A 35 -16.52 -6.68 -8.30
C VAL A 35 -16.50 -5.98 -9.66
N ALA A 36 -16.20 -6.70 -10.73
CA ALA A 36 -16.19 -6.14 -12.08
C ALA A 36 -17.56 -5.57 -12.49
N LEU A 37 -18.66 -6.24 -12.14
CA LEU A 37 -20.02 -5.77 -12.39
C LEU A 37 -20.34 -4.46 -11.65
N GLU A 38 -19.91 -4.31 -10.40
CA GLU A 38 -20.16 -3.10 -9.61
C GLU A 38 -19.26 -1.92 -10.01
N ILE A 39 -18.13 -2.19 -10.69
CA ILE A 39 -17.22 -1.15 -11.19
C ILE A 39 -17.82 -0.36 -12.36
N ALA A 40 -18.49 -1.04 -13.30
CA ALA A 40 -19.03 -0.43 -14.51
C ALA A 40 -19.92 0.82 -14.23
N PRO A 41 -20.91 0.77 -13.32
CA PRO A 41 -21.72 1.96 -13.01
C PRO A 41 -20.90 3.08 -12.35
N ALA A 42 -19.87 2.76 -11.56
CA ALA A 42 -18.96 3.78 -11.01
C ALA A 42 -18.17 4.49 -12.12
N LEU A 43 -17.61 3.74 -13.08
CA LEU A 43 -16.90 4.31 -14.24
C LEU A 43 -17.81 5.17 -15.11
N ALA A 44 -19.06 4.75 -15.31
CA ALA A 44 -20.07 5.55 -16.01
C ALA A 44 -20.35 6.86 -15.26
N ALA A 45 -20.56 6.81 -13.94
CA ALA A 45 -20.79 7.99 -13.11
C ALA A 45 -19.60 8.96 -13.15
N ILE A 46 -18.35 8.46 -13.10
CA ILE A 46 -17.14 9.29 -13.23
C ILE A 46 -17.12 10.02 -14.56
N ARG A 47 -17.38 9.33 -15.68
CA ARG A 47 -17.41 9.97 -17.00
C ARG A 47 -18.53 11.00 -17.14
N THR A 48 -19.70 10.75 -16.56
CA THR A 48 -20.80 11.71 -16.55
C THR A 48 -20.45 12.93 -15.72
N LEU A 49 -19.86 12.75 -14.54
CA LEU A 49 -19.40 13.86 -13.69
C LEU A 49 -18.31 14.69 -14.39
N ASP A 50 -17.29 14.04 -14.95
CA ASP A 50 -16.18 14.68 -15.66
C ASP A 50 -16.67 15.55 -16.83
N LEU A 51 -17.37 14.93 -17.80
CA LEU A 51 -17.69 15.64 -19.02
C LEU A 51 -18.99 16.42 -18.94
N GLU A 52 -20.08 15.80 -18.48
CA GLU A 52 -21.42 16.39 -18.64
C GLU A 52 -21.73 17.36 -17.50
N VAL A 53 -21.35 17.02 -16.27
CA VAL A 53 -21.70 17.83 -15.08
C VAL A 53 -20.69 18.93 -14.82
N ILE A 54 -19.38 18.67 -14.92
CA ILE A 54 -18.36 19.66 -14.56
C ILE A 54 -17.84 20.38 -15.81
N CYS A 55 -17.29 19.67 -16.79
CA CYS A 55 -16.70 20.32 -17.95
C CYS A 55 -17.75 21.07 -18.80
N ASN A 56 -18.77 20.38 -19.30
CA ASN A 56 -19.71 20.97 -20.27
C ASN A 56 -20.69 21.97 -19.66
N SER A 57 -20.85 22.01 -18.34
CA SER A 57 -21.72 23.00 -17.67
C SER A 57 -21.04 24.36 -17.47
N GLN A 58 -19.72 24.43 -17.68
CA GLN A 58 -18.90 25.60 -17.41
C GLN A 58 -18.70 26.50 -18.65
N SER A 59 -18.31 27.74 -18.39
CA SER A 59 -17.87 28.68 -19.44
C SER A 59 -16.65 28.13 -20.19
N PRO A 60 -16.37 28.57 -21.44
CA PRO A 60 -15.20 28.10 -22.18
C PRO A 60 -13.86 28.30 -21.45
N ALA A 61 -13.70 29.41 -20.72
CA ALA A 61 -12.48 29.67 -19.95
C ALA A 61 -12.34 28.72 -18.74
N ASP A 62 -13.45 28.44 -18.06
CA ASP A 62 -13.47 27.52 -16.91
C ASP A 62 -13.28 26.07 -17.35
N GLN A 63 -13.79 25.70 -18.54
CA GLN A 63 -13.51 24.40 -19.16
C GLN A 63 -12.01 24.16 -19.35
N ASP A 64 -11.29 25.16 -19.85
CA ASP A 64 -9.84 25.03 -20.06
C ASP A 64 -9.10 24.95 -18.73
N ARG A 65 -9.52 25.74 -17.72
CA ARG A 65 -9.00 25.62 -16.35
C ARG A 65 -9.24 24.23 -15.76
N TYR A 66 -10.44 23.68 -15.90
CA TYR A 66 -10.79 22.33 -15.45
C TYR A 66 -9.93 21.27 -16.16
N ARG A 67 -9.78 21.36 -17.49
CA ARG A 67 -8.93 20.42 -18.26
C ARG A 67 -7.47 20.50 -17.85
N SER A 68 -6.95 21.71 -17.59
CA SER A 68 -5.61 21.89 -17.05
C SER A 68 -5.47 21.25 -15.68
N LEU A 69 -6.44 21.46 -14.78
CA LEU A 69 -6.45 20.85 -13.45
C LEU A 69 -6.50 19.32 -13.54
N LEU A 70 -7.40 18.77 -14.36
CA LEU A 70 -7.50 17.34 -14.65
C LEU A 70 -6.17 16.76 -15.17
N ALA A 71 -5.40 17.56 -15.94
CA ALA A 71 -4.14 17.15 -16.52
C ALA A 71 -2.93 17.26 -15.56
N SER A 72 -2.96 18.11 -14.53
CA SER A 72 -1.84 18.34 -13.62
C SER A 72 -2.04 17.79 -12.20
N ASP A 73 -3.28 17.65 -11.76
CA ASP A 73 -3.63 17.19 -10.42
C ASP A 73 -3.47 15.66 -10.31
N PRO A 74 -2.84 15.12 -9.25
CA PRO A 74 -2.69 13.67 -9.07
C PRO A 74 -4.01 12.90 -9.11
N GLN A 75 -5.06 13.41 -8.47
CA GLN A 75 -6.38 12.77 -8.47
C GLN A 75 -7.13 13.06 -9.78
N GLY A 76 -6.84 14.19 -10.43
CA GLY A 76 -7.27 14.45 -11.81
C GLY A 76 -6.71 13.43 -12.82
N GLN A 77 -5.46 13.01 -12.65
CA GLN A 77 -4.88 11.93 -13.46
C GLN A 77 -5.60 10.60 -13.25
N VAL A 78 -6.08 10.31 -12.04
CA VAL A 78 -6.89 9.11 -11.78
C VAL A 78 -8.17 9.15 -12.61
N VAL A 79 -8.93 10.25 -12.53
CA VAL A 79 -10.16 10.44 -13.35
C VAL A 79 -9.85 10.26 -14.83
N ARG A 80 -8.80 10.92 -15.32
CA ARG A 80 -8.37 10.84 -16.72
C ARG A 80 -7.96 9.43 -17.14
N GLY A 81 -7.30 8.67 -16.27
CA GLY A 81 -6.89 7.30 -16.51
C GLY A 81 -8.08 6.34 -16.56
N LEU A 82 -9.06 6.50 -15.65
CA LEU A 82 -10.26 5.67 -15.60
C LEU A 82 -11.15 5.80 -16.86
N LEU A 83 -11.00 6.91 -17.62
CA LEU A 83 -11.65 7.05 -18.92
C LEU A 83 -11.23 5.98 -19.94
N LEU A 84 -10.00 5.47 -19.85
CA LEU A 84 -9.54 4.38 -20.72
C LEU A 84 -10.40 3.14 -20.53
N LEU A 85 -10.64 2.75 -19.27
CA LEU A 85 -11.44 1.57 -18.94
C LEU A 85 -12.90 1.75 -19.31
N ARG A 86 -13.47 2.91 -19.00
CA ARG A 86 -14.85 3.24 -19.39
C ARG A 86 -15.04 3.16 -20.91
N ASN A 87 -14.10 3.70 -21.69
CA ASN A 87 -14.21 3.66 -23.15
C ASN A 87 -14.05 2.25 -23.70
N ALA A 88 -13.18 1.43 -23.08
CA ALA A 88 -13.03 0.04 -23.44
C ALA A 88 -14.33 -0.75 -23.20
N ASP A 89 -14.92 -0.60 -22.01
CA ASP A 89 -16.16 -1.28 -21.62
C ASP A 89 -17.34 -1.02 -22.58
N ILE A 90 -17.40 0.16 -23.18
CA ILE A 90 -18.49 0.55 -24.09
C ILE A 90 -18.19 0.21 -25.56
N HIS A 91 -16.93 0.36 -25.98
CA HIS A 91 -16.58 0.39 -27.40
C HIS A 91 -15.75 -0.80 -27.88
N LEU A 92 -15.23 -1.62 -26.97
CA LEU A 92 -14.34 -2.72 -27.31
C LEU A 92 -14.94 -4.05 -26.83
N PRO A 93 -14.75 -5.15 -27.59
CA PRO A 93 -15.11 -6.49 -27.15
C PRO A 93 -14.04 -7.04 -26.18
N ALA A 94 -13.75 -6.29 -25.12
CA ALA A 94 -12.72 -6.62 -24.13
C ALA A 94 -13.25 -6.34 -22.73
N THR A 95 -13.25 -7.36 -21.87
CA THR A 95 -13.63 -7.21 -20.46
C THR A 95 -12.50 -6.53 -19.70
N VAL A 96 -12.87 -5.56 -18.87
CA VAL A 96 -11.95 -5.00 -17.87
C VAL A 96 -11.92 -5.97 -16.69
N ASP A 97 -10.86 -6.76 -16.64
CA ASP A 97 -10.63 -7.67 -15.53
C ASP A 97 -9.84 -6.96 -14.41
N VAL A 98 -10.12 -7.34 -13.17
CA VAL A 98 -9.45 -6.83 -11.97
C VAL A 98 -8.69 -7.95 -11.31
N LYS A 99 -7.46 -7.66 -10.90
CA LYS A 99 -6.61 -8.63 -10.21
C LYS A 99 -6.87 -8.53 -8.71
N THR A 100 -6.80 -9.65 -8.00
CA THR A 100 -6.74 -9.61 -6.54
C THR A 100 -5.27 -9.61 -6.12
N ASP A 101 -4.76 -8.43 -5.76
CA ASP A 101 -3.35 -8.28 -5.35
C ASP A 101 -3.15 -8.47 -3.86
N ARG A 102 -4.21 -8.27 -3.07
CA ARG A 102 -4.14 -8.37 -1.61
C ARG A 102 -5.38 -9.04 -1.05
N ILE A 103 -5.13 -9.92 -0.11
CA ILE A 103 -6.13 -10.68 0.61
C ILE A 103 -5.80 -10.54 2.10
N THR A 104 -6.76 -10.06 2.89
CA THR A 104 -6.58 -9.92 4.35
C THR A 104 -7.72 -10.61 5.06
N GLY A 105 -7.46 -11.35 6.13
CA GLY A 105 -8.54 -12.01 6.87
C GLY A 105 -8.03 -13.12 7.78
N GLY A 106 -8.98 -13.72 8.51
CA GLY A 106 -8.74 -14.87 9.37
C GLY A 106 -9.36 -16.15 8.78
N VAL A 107 -9.34 -17.23 9.56
CA VAL A 107 -9.83 -18.57 9.16
C VAL A 107 -11.28 -18.56 8.64
N ASN A 108 -12.12 -17.62 9.09
CA ASN A 108 -13.56 -17.62 8.81
C ASN A 108 -14.02 -16.56 7.80
N HIS A 109 -13.24 -15.50 7.56
CA HIS A 109 -13.61 -14.43 6.63
C HIS A 109 -12.36 -13.85 5.97
N VAL A 110 -12.41 -13.81 4.65
CA VAL A 110 -11.36 -13.31 3.78
C VAL A 110 -11.89 -12.08 3.07
N ARG A 111 -11.14 -10.99 3.15
CA ARG A 111 -11.42 -9.73 2.44
C ARG A 111 -10.46 -9.61 1.26
N VAL A 112 -11.01 -9.34 0.08
CA VAL A 112 -10.22 -9.16 -1.13
C VAL A 112 -10.05 -7.67 -1.44
N PHE A 113 -8.89 -7.33 -1.99
CA PHE A 113 -8.57 -5.96 -2.43
C PHE A 113 -8.28 -5.99 -3.92
N PRO A 114 -9.31 -5.75 -4.75
CA PRO A 114 -9.16 -5.73 -6.19
C PRO A 114 -8.30 -4.53 -6.60
N SER A 115 -7.40 -4.76 -7.54
CA SER A 115 -6.56 -3.77 -8.18
C SER A 115 -6.79 -3.76 -9.68
N TRP A 116 -6.54 -2.61 -10.28
CA TRP A 116 -6.48 -2.50 -11.73
C TRP A 116 -5.26 -3.23 -12.27
N GLN A 117 -5.42 -3.93 -13.38
CA GLN A 117 -4.26 -4.53 -14.04
C GLN A 117 -3.25 -3.44 -14.45
N PRO A 118 -1.93 -3.69 -14.27
CA PRO A 118 -0.89 -2.84 -14.83
C PRO A 118 -1.12 -2.61 -16.33
N TYR A 119 -0.77 -1.41 -16.83
CA TYR A 119 -1.07 -1.05 -18.23
C TYR A 119 -0.59 -2.09 -19.23
N ASP A 120 0.61 -2.66 -19.04
CA ASP A 120 1.19 -3.60 -19.99
C ASP A 120 0.54 -5.00 -19.95
N GLN A 121 -0.30 -5.28 -18.94
CA GLN A 121 -1.10 -6.50 -18.80
C GLN A 121 -2.52 -6.36 -19.36
N LEU A 122 -2.97 -5.13 -19.65
CA LEU A 122 -4.28 -4.92 -20.25
C LEU A 122 -4.41 -5.63 -21.62
N PRO A 123 -5.63 -6.08 -21.99
CA PRO A 123 -5.91 -6.61 -23.32
C PRO A 123 -5.35 -5.72 -24.43
N GLY A 124 -4.74 -6.33 -25.45
CA GLY A 124 -4.11 -5.60 -26.55
C GLY A 124 -5.04 -4.58 -27.22
N ALA A 125 -6.32 -4.94 -27.39
CA ALA A 125 -7.34 -4.06 -27.95
C ALA A 125 -7.55 -2.76 -27.15
N ILE A 126 -7.43 -2.80 -25.82
CA ILE A 126 -7.51 -1.61 -24.96
C ILE A 126 -6.25 -0.76 -25.12
N ARG A 127 -5.07 -1.40 -25.09
CA ARG A 127 -3.76 -0.72 -25.17
C ARG A 127 -3.53 -0.02 -26.50
N THR A 128 -4.08 -0.54 -27.59
CA THR A 128 -3.94 0.02 -28.94
C THR A 128 -5.16 0.82 -29.41
N SER A 129 -6.14 1.04 -28.53
CA SER A 129 -7.38 1.73 -28.90
C SER A 129 -7.09 3.17 -29.37
N THR A 130 -7.59 3.54 -30.54
CA THR A 130 -7.44 4.89 -31.11
C THR A 130 -8.57 5.84 -30.71
N GLY A 131 -9.68 5.28 -30.18
CA GLY A 131 -10.83 6.05 -29.67
C GLY A 131 -10.56 6.75 -28.35
N THR A 132 -9.45 6.43 -27.67
CA THR A 132 -9.06 7.06 -26.41
C THR A 132 -7.85 7.96 -26.61
N ARG A 133 -7.88 9.17 -26.01
CA ARG A 133 -6.79 10.14 -26.16
C ARG A 133 -5.49 9.60 -25.55
N PRO A 134 -4.31 9.82 -26.15
CA PRO A 134 -3.02 9.32 -25.62
C PRO A 134 -2.75 9.68 -24.16
N GLY A 135 -3.19 10.86 -23.73
CA GLY A 135 -3.02 11.27 -22.34
C GLY A 135 -3.80 10.45 -21.31
N ALA A 136 -4.89 9.77 -21.69
CA ALA A 136 -5.60 8.84 -20.81
C ALA A 136 -4.83 7.51 -20.66
N HIS A 137 -4.15 7.04 -21.71
CA HIS A 137 -3.25 5.89 -21.60
C HIS A 137 -2.08 6.16 -20.67
N ASN A 138 -1.46 7.34 -20.80
CA ASN A 138 -0.37 7.74 -19.89
C ASN A 138 -0.87 7.87 -18.45
N ALA A 139 -1.99 8.58 -18.24
CA ALA A 139 -2.58 8.75 -16.92
C ALA A 139 -2.96 7.40 -16.28
N TYR A 140 -3.49 6.46 -17.06
CA TYR A 140 -3.75 5.11 -16.58
C TYR A 140 -2.46 4.43 -16.11
N ARG A 141 -1.41 4.45 -16.93
CA ARG A 141 -0.11 3.83 -16.61
C ARG A 141 0.48 4.37 -15.30
N THR A 142 0.33 5.67 -15.05
CA THR A 142 0.97 6.35 -13.91
C THR A 142 0.12 6.44 -12.65
N ALA A 143 -1.22 6.45 -12.77
CA ALA A 143 -2.11 6.79 -11.66
C ALA A 143 -3.22 5.75 -11.40
N VAL A 144 -3.42 4.76 -12.28
CA VAL A 144 -4.52 3.78 -12.14
C VAL A 144 -3.99 2.35 -12.14
N GLY A 145 -3.19 1.97 -13.13
CA GLY A 145 -2.66 0.61 -13.26
C GLY A 145 -1.89 0.17 -12.01
N GLY A 146 -2.18 -1.02 -11.51
CA GLY A 146 -1.59 -1.58 -10.29
C GLY A 146 -2.09 -0.97 -8.98
N HIS A 147 -3.01 0.00 -9.02
CA HIS A 147 -3.58 0.60 -7.82
C HIS A 147 -4.91 -0.08 -7.45
N LEU A 148 -5.27 -0.03 -6.17
CA LEU A 148 -6.55 -0.58 -5.69
C LEU A 148 -7.71 0.15 -6.35
N VAL A 149 -8.70 -0.62 -6.80
CA VAL A 149 -9.92 -0.10 -7.42
C VAL A 149 -10.56 0.95 -6.51
N VAL A 150 -10.81 0.60 -5.26
CA VAL A 150 -11.49 1.48 -4.30
C VAL A 150 -10.69 2.78 -4.08
N ASP A 151 -9.37 2.70 -3.94
CA ASP A 151 -8.54 3.90 -3.73
C ASP A 151 -8.65 4.87 -4.90
N THR A 152 -8.62 4.36 -6.13
CA THR A 152 -8.78 5.22 -7.32
C THR A 152 -10.19 5.80 -7.45
N LEU A 153 -11.24 5.06 -7.06
CA LEU A 153 -12.60 5.60 -7.07
C LEU A 153 -12.78 6.68 -5.99
N LEU A 154 -12.17 6.50 -4.81
CA LEU A 154 -12.12 7.51 -3.76
C LEU A 154 -11.34 8.75 -4.19
N ASP A 155 -10.24 8.58 -4.93
CA ASP A 155 -9.49 9.71 -5.51
C ASP A 155 -10.31 10.46 -6.57
N ALA A 156 -11.04 9.75 -7.42
CA ALA A 156 -11.96 10.39 -8.36
C ALA A 156 -13.06 11.17 -7.63
N PHE A 157 -13.64 10.61 -6.56
CA PHE A 157 -14.61 11.31 -5.73
C PHE A 157 -14.01 12.57 -5.09
N ALA A 158 -12.83 12.46 -4.47
CA ALA A 158 -12.13 13.58 -3.83
C ALA A 158 -11.81 14.70 -4.83
N PHE A 159 -11.38 14.34 -6.04
CA PHE A 159 -11.14 15.32 -7.12
C PHE A 159 -12.41 16.10 -7.47
N PHE A 160 -13.52 15.40 -7.71
CA PHE A 160 -14.79 16.05 -8.07
C PHE A 160 -15.36 16.86 -6.91
N HIS A 161 -15.24 16.39 -5.67
CA HIS A 161 -15.63 17.13 -4.47
C HIS A 161 -14.84 18.43 -4.34
N ARG A 162 -13.53 18.39 -4.59
CA ARG A 162 -12.70 19.60 -4.60
C ARG A 162 -13.04 20.56 -5.74
N CYS A 163 -13.47 20.04 -6.89
CA CYS A 163 -13.93 20.86 -8.02
C CYS A 163 -15.24 21.57 -7.70
N ASP A 164 -16.22 20.83 -7.15
CA ASP A 164 -17.52 21.35 -6.75
C ASP A 164 -18.09 20.57 -5.54
N PRO A 165 -17.93 21.08 -4.31
CA PRO A 165 -18.43 20.43 -3.11
C PRO A 165 -19.95 20.32 -3.05
N THR A 166 -20.69 21.14 -3.81
CA THR A 166 -22.16 21.18 -3.80
C THR A 166 -22.79 19.94 -4.45
N LEU A 167 -22.01 19.22 -5.25
CA LEU A 167 -22.45 17.98 -5.92
C LEU A 167 -22.54 16.79 -4.96
N ALA A 168 -21.92 16.88 -3.78
CA ALA A 168 -21.95 15.86 -2.74
C ALA A 168 -23.13 16.06 -1.79
N ARG A 169 -23.63 14.95 -1.24
CA ARG A 169 -24.65 14.97 -0.19
C ARG A 169 -24.00 14.70 1.15
N TYR A 170 -24.49 15.41 2.15
CA TYR A 170 -24.08 15.25 3.55
C TYR A 170 -25.23 14.67 4.34
N VAL A 171 -24.89 13.94 5.40
CA VAL A 171 -25.89 13.42 6.34
C VAL A 171 -26.54 14.61 7.05
N PRO A 172 -27.88 14.71 7.10
CA PRO A 172 -28.56 15.85 7.72
C PRO A 172 -28.11 16.08 9.17
N GLY A 173 -27.61 17.29 9.44
CA GLY A 173 -27.14 17.68 10.78
C GLY A 173 -25.70 17.28 11.09
N THR A 174 -24.92 16.80 10.12
CA THR A 174 -23.49 16.51 10.29
C THR A 174 -22.65 17.08 9.12
N GLU A 175 -21.33 17.03 9.26
CA GLU A 175 -20.37 17.33 8.18
C GLU A 175 -19.94 16.07 7.41
N GLU A 176 -20.57 14.92 7.69
CA GLU A 176 -20.21 13.64 7.09
C GLU A 176 -20.85 13.49 5.72
N LEU A 177 -20.08 12.99 4.75
CA LEU A 177 -20.57 12.67 3.43
C LEU A 177 -21.48 11.43 3.50
N GLU A 178 -22.59 11.46 2.78
CA GLU A 178 -23.48 10.30 2.64
C GLU A 178 -22.70 9.11 2.04
N TYR A 179 -22.89 7.91 2.61
CA TYR A 179 -22.15 6.66 2.34
C TYR A 179 -20.70 6.59 2.83
N PHE A 180 -20.17 7.65 3.44
CA PHE A 180 -18.85 7.64 4.06
C PHE A 180 -18.93 7.87 5.58
N PRO A 181 -17.97 7.35 6.36
CA PRO A 181 -16.93 6.39 5.95
C PRO A 181 -17.55 5.05 5.52
N LEU A 182 -16.88 4.38 4.58
CA LEU A 182 -17.24 3.02 4.17
C LEU A 182 -17.23 2.07 5.37
N LYS A 183 -18.07 1.03 5.31
CA LYS A 183 -18.22 0.03 6.39
C LYS A 183 -16.88 -0.64 6.71
N GLN A 184 -16.56 -0.79 7.99
CA GLN A 184 -15.36 -1.51 8.39
C GLN A 184 -15.62 -3.03 8.32
N TYR A 185 -14.74 -3.77 7.65
CA TYR A 185 -14.79 -5.24 7.58
C TYR A 185 -13.60 -5.93 8.27
N ILE A 186 -12.48 -5.23 8.44
CA ILE A 186 -11.28 -5.74 9.13
C ILE A 186 -10.78 -4.76 10.19
N SER A 187 -10.08 -5.27 11.20
CA SER A 187 -9.55 -4.50 12.34
C SER A 187 -8.02 -4.35 12.35
N HIS A 188 -7.30 -5.15 11.56
CA HIS A 188 -5.84 -5.33 11.73
C HIS A 188 -4.99 -4.79 10.58
N ASP A 189 -5.59 -4.06 9.63
CA ASP A 189 -4.86 -3.49 8.49
C ASP A 189 -5.47 -2.14 8.08
N TYR A 190 -4.77 -1.39 7.25
CA TYR A 190 -5.22 -0.12 6.72
C TYR A 190 -6.23 -0.32 5.57
N ASP A 191 -7.36 0.36 5.74
CA ASP A 191 -8.48 0.48 4.81
C ASP A 191 -8.77 1.97 4.61
N ARG A 192 -8.59 2.47 3.38
CA ARG A 192 -9.05 3.81 3.03
C ARG A 192 -10.58 3.76 2.86
N ARG A 193 -11.31 4.36 3.79
CA ARG A 193 -12.78 4.32 3.88
C ARG A 193 -13.43 5.67 3.61
N HIS A 194 -12.65 6.72 3.42
CA HIS A 194 -13.14 8.06 3.15
C HIS A 194 -12.27 8.72 2.07
N PRO A 195 -12.84 9.54 1.16
CA PRO A 195 -12.06 10.25 0.14
C PRO A 195 -10.94 11.12 0.75
N ASP A 196 -11.19 11.74 1.90
CA ASP A 196 -10.23 12.60 2.60
C ASP A 196 -9.18 11.83 3.43
N GLN A 197 -9.31 10.51 3.55
CA GLN A 197 -8.27 9.70 4.19
C GLN A 197 -7.07 9.56 3.24
N PRO A 198 -5.84 9.49 3.78
CA PRO A 198 -4.64 9.28 2.98
C PRO A 198 -4.68 7.94 2.22
N SER A 199 -3.92 7.82 1.14
CA SER A 199 -3.73 6.53 0.47
C SER A 199 -2.87 5.59 1.32
N ARG A 200 -2.93 4.28 1.06
CA ARG A 200 -2.07 3.30 1.77
C ARG A 200 -0.57 3.66 1.67
N PRO A 201 -0.02 4.02 0.50
CA PRO A 201 1.39 4.44 0.42
C PRO A 201 1.72 5.65 1.30
N GLN A 202 0.81 6.62 1.44
CA GLN A 202 1.01 7.77 2.32
C GLN A 202 1.03 7.36 3.79
N VAL A 203 0.13 6.46 4.21
CA VAL A 203 0.10 5.92 5.58
C VAL A 203 1.34 5.07 5.84
N GLU A 204 1.73 4.19 4.91
CA GLU A 204 2.92 3.35 5.04
C GLU A 204 4.19 4.19 5.16
N ALA A 205 4.34 5.24 4.34
CA ALA A 205 5.47 6.17 4.44
C ALA A 205 5.53 6.84 5.81
N GLU A 206 4.39 7.31 6.34
CA GLU A 206 4.33 7.95 7.65
C GLU A 206 4.58 6.96 8.80
N VAL A 207 4.01 5.76 8.72
CA VAL A 207 4.26 4.67 9.69
C VAL A 207 5.74 4.30 9.68
N ARG A 208 6.34 4.11 8.50
CA ARG A 208 7.77 3.80 8.34
C ARG A 208 8.62 4.90 8.96
N ARG A 209 8.36 6.16 8.61
CA ARG A 209 9.08 7.33 9.13
C ARG A 209 9.03 7.39 10.66
N ARG A 210 7.84 7.29 11.27
CA ARG A 210 7.69 7.30 12.74
C ARG A 210 8.39 6.12 13.41
N THR A 211 8.31 4.95 12.79
CA THR A 211 8.91 3.72 13.33
C THR A 211 10.44 3.81 13.34
N GLN A 212 11.04 4.36 12.28
CA GLN A 212 12.49 4.55 12.18
C GLN A 212 13.02 5.65 13.11
N GLN A 213 12.19 6.61 13.50
CA GLN A 213 12.54 7.71 14.42
C GLN A 213 12.48 7.33 15.90
N THR A 214 11.86 6.19 16.23
CA THR A 214 11.66 5.76 17.62
C THR A 214 12.47 4.50 17.88
N PRO A 215 13.25 4.44 18.98
CA PRO A 215 13.97 3.23 19.35
C PRO A 215 13.04 2.00 19.45
N PRO A 216 13.55 0.79 19.24
CA PRO A 216 12.76 -0.43 19.38
C PRO A 216 12.24 -0.62 20.82
N LEU A 217 11.16 -1.38 20.99
CA LEU A 217 10.75 -1.84 22.31
C LEU A 217 11.66 -2.97 22.78
N GLY A 218 12.16 -2.89 24.01
CA GLY A 218 13.01 -3.92 24.60
C GLY A 218 14.10 -3.32 25.46
N LYS A 219 14.96 -4.18 26.02
CA LYS A 219 16.14 -3.75 26.77
C LYS A 219 17.39 -3.57 25.90
N GLY A 220 17.32 -4.01 24.65
CA GLY A 220 18.43 -4.05 23.72
C GLY A 220 18.21 -5.08 22.62
N ARG A 221 19.15 -5.18 21.70
CA ARG A 221 19.14 -6.16 20.62
C ARG A 221 20.43 -6.94 20.53
N VAL A 222 20.30 -8.19 20.13
CA VAL A 222 21.41 -9.13 19.94
C VAL A 222 21.47 -9.48 18.46
N ILE A 223 22.51 -9.02 17.78
CA ILE A 223 22.83 -9.36 16.39
C ILE A 223 23.52 -10.71 16.39
N VAL A 224 22.98 -11.65 15.64
CA VAL A 224 23.55 -13.01 15.49
C VAL A 224 23.95 -13.28 14.05
N HIS A 225 23.37 -12.58 13.07
CA HIS A 225 23.66 -12.83 11.67
C HIS A 225 23.52 -11.55 10.83
N SER A 226 24.10 -11.57 9.64
CA SER A 226 24.01 -10.49 8.66
C SER A 226 24.03 -11.04 7.25
N PHE A 227 23.37 -10.34 6.32
CA PHE A 227 23.37 -10.66 4.89
C PHE A 227 23.29 -9.37 4.06
N SER A 228 23.54 -9.48 2.75
CA SER A 228 23.41 -8.35 1.81
C SER A 228 22.06 -8.40 1.09
N SER A 229 21.37 -7.26 1.01
CA SER A 229 20.14 -7.07 0.23
C SER A 229 20.20 -5.71 -0.44
N ASP A 230 20.01 -5.65 -1.76
CA ASP A 230 19.99 -4.41 -2.55
C ASP A 230 21.20 -3.49 -2.32
N GLY A 231 22.38 -4.08 -2.08
CA GLY A 231 23.63 -3.35 -1.81
C GLY A 231 23.77 -2.83 -0.37
N ALA A 232 22.82 -3.11 0.52
CA ALA A 232 22.88 -2.78 1.94
C ALA A 232 23.13 -4.01 2.81
N THR A 233 23.90 -3.84 3.90
CA THR A 233 24.03 -4.86 4.94
C THR A 233 22.81 -4.84 5.86
N ILE A 234 22.14 -5.99 5.95
CA ILE A 234 21.01 -6.23 6.84
C ILE A 234 21.49 -7.09 7.99
N TYR A 235 21.24 -6.63 9.22
CA TYR A 235 21.50 -7.35 10.45
C TYR A 235 20.23 -8.00 10.97
N CYS A 236 20.37 -9.20 11.52
CA CYS A 236 19.28 -9.91 12.13
C CYS A 236 19.69 -10.59 13.44
N GLY A 237 18.69 -10.84 14.27
CA GLY A 237 18.83 -11.51 15.54
C GLY A 237 17.62 -11.26 16.41
N ALA A 238 17.82 -11.14 17.72
CA ALA A 238 16.73 -11.07 18.67
C ALA A 238 16.71 -9.78 19.49
N THR A 239 15.50 -9.29 19.73
CA THR A 239 15.24 -8.21 20.68
C THR A 239 15.13 -8.82 22.08
N VAL A 240 15.92 -8.29 23.02
CA VAL A 240 15.96 -8.74 24.41
C VAL A 240 14.74 -8.19 25.14
N ARG A 241 13.72 -9.03 25.28
CA ARG A 241 12.49 -8.76 26.03
C ARG A 241 12.15 -9.98 26.89
N SER A 242 11.78 -9.75 28.15
CA SER A 242 11.28 -10.75 29.12
C SER A 242 11.64 -12.22 28.82
N LEU A 243 10.65 -13.11 28.63
CA LEU A 243 10.84 -14.56 28.53
C LEU A 243 10.96 -15.08 27.08
N ILE A 244 10.61 -14.27 26.07
CA ILE A 244 10.53 -14.71 24.67
C ILE A 244 11.33 -13.73 23.80
N PRO A 245 12.48 -14.16 23.22
CA PRO A 245 13.20 -13.39 22.22
C PRO A 245 12.32 -13.15 20.99
N MET A 246 12.32 -11.92 20.48
CA MET A 246 11.57 -11.55 19.28
C MET A 246 12.54 -11.22 18.16
N ASP A 247 12.44 -11.88 17.01
CA ASP A 247 13.39 -11.61 15.94
C ASP A 247 13.23 -10.21 15.34
N PHE A 248 14.32 -9.65 14.83
CA PHE A 248 14.34 -8.42 14.05
C PHE A 248 15.24 -8.56 12.83
N THR A 249 14.94 -7.76 11.80
CA THR A 249 15.78 -7.56 10.61
C THR A 249 15.86 -6.07 10.29
N GLU A 250 17.09 -5.53 10.23
CA GLU A 250 17.29 -4.10 10.04
C GLU A 250 18.53 -3.74 9.22
N PRO A 251 18.46 -2.67 8.43
CA PRO A 251 19.62 -2.17 7.70
C PRO A 251 20.61 -1.49 8.65
N GLU A 252 21.89 -1.49 8.25
CA GLU A 252 23.00 -0.87 9.00
C GLU A 252 22.71 0.56 9.45
N ASP A 253 22.12 1.39 8.58
CA ASP A 253 21.80 2.79 8.87
C ASP A 253 20.75 2.94 9.99
N GLN A 254 19.81 2.00 10.10
CA GLN A 254 18.85 2.01 11.20
C GLN A 254 19.50 1.58 12.51
N VAL A 255 20.33 0.54 12.50
CA VAL A 255 21.06 0.10 13.70
C VAL A 255 21.96 1.24 14.23
N ALA A 256 22.65 1.94 13.34
CA ALA A 256 23.47 3.09 13.71
C ALA A 256 22.65 4.21 14.36
N ARG A 257 21.48 4.55 13.77
CA ARG A 257 20.55 5.55 14.34
C ARG A 257 20.08 5.16 15.74
N ASP A 258 19.71 3.90 15.94
CA ASP A 258 19.21 3.41 17.22
C ASP A 258 20.30 3.49 18.32
N ILE A 259 21.54 3.10 18.00
CA ILE A 259 22.68 3.20 18.93
C ILE A 259 22.98 4.66 19.27
N GLN A 260 22.94 5.57 18.29
CA GLN A 260 23.11 7.01 18.52
C GLN A 260 21.99 7.60 19.40
N ALA A 261 20.78 7.05 19.32
CA ALA A 261 19.67 7.38 20.22
C ALA A 261 19.80 6.73 21.61
N GLY A 262 20.88 5.98 21.87
CA GLY A 262 21.16 5.34 23.16
C GLY A 262 20.55 3.95 23.33
N TYR A 263 20.03 3.33 22.26
CA TYR A 263 19.49 1.97 22.34
C TYR A 263 20.62 0.93 22.18
N PRO A 264 20.79 -0.01 23.13
CA PRO A 264 21.96 -0.89 23.14
C PRO A 264 21.84 -2.05 22.14
N TYR A 265 22.94 -2.31 21.43
CA TYR A 265 23.13 -3.47 20.57
C TYR A 265 24.35 -4.27 21.01
N VAL A 266 24.25 -5.60 20.89
CA VAL A 266 25.34 -6.56 21.15
C VAL A 266 25.43 -7.50 19.96
N ALA A 267 26.64 -7.81 19.50
CA ALA A 267 26.90 -8.81 18.48
C ALA A 267 27.40 -10.11 19.12
N VAL A 268 26.95 -11.26 18.58
CA VAL A 268 27.39 -12.58 19.02
C VAL A 268 28.30 -13.18 17.94
N THR A 269 29.57 -13.37 18.28
CA THR A 269 30.57 -13.99 17.41
C THR A 269 30.38 -15.50 17.31
N ALA A 270 31.03 -16.13 16.33
CA ALA A 270 30.92 -17.56 16.04
C ALA A 270 31.24 -18.48 17.23
N ASP A 271 32.09 -18.04 18.15
CA ASP A 271 32.46 -18.72 19.40
C ASP A 271 31.45 -18.50 20.55
N GLY A 272 30.44 -17.64 20.33
CA GLY A 272 29.42 -17.29 21.31
C GLY A 272 29.77 -16.10 22.19
N THR A 273 30.88 -15.41 21.95
CA THR A 273 31.26 -14.21 22.71
C THR A 273 30.36 -13.03 22.36
N HIS A 274 30.01 -12.22 23.36
CA HIS A 274 29.15 -11.06 23.22
C HIS A 274 29.98 -9.77 23.20
N HIS A 275 29.85 -8.97 22.15
CA HIS A 275 30.54 -7.68 22.03
C HIS A 275 29.54 -6.53 21.89
N VAL A 276 29.72 -5.47 22.67
CA VAL A 276 28.90 -4.25 22.52
C VAL A 276 29.16 -3.65 21.14
N VAL A 277 28.08 -3.30 20.45
CA VAL A 277 28.14 -2.62 19.15
C VAL A 277 28.16 -1.12 19.37
N SER A 278 29.08 -0.44 18.70
CA SER A 278 29.23 1.02 18.73
C SER A 278 29.18 1.61 17.32
N VAL A 279 28.95 2.92 17.25
CA VAL A 279 28.89 3.68 15.99
C VAL A 279 30.03 4.68 15.96
N ASP A 280 30.74 4.78 14.83
CA ASP A 280 31.78 5.78 14.63
C ASP A 280 31.23 7.14 14.12
N GLY A 281 32.12 8.10 13.86
CA GLY A 281 31.73 9.41 13.30
C GLY A 281 31.20 9.37 11.86
N GLY A 282 31.32 8.23 11.17
CA GLY A 282 30.83 7.99 9.81
C GLY A 282 29.60 7.08 9.74
N ASN A 283 28.91 6.85 10.87
CA ASN A 283 27.76 5.94 11.00
C ASN A 283 28.06 4.45 10.69
N ARG A 284 29.32 4.03 10.79
CA ARG A 284 29.72 2.63 10.59
C ARG A 284 29.66 1.88 11.91
N LEU A 285 29.25 0.62 11.86
CA LEU A 285 29.12 -0.22 13.04
C LEU A 285 30.42 -0.94 13.36
N PHE A 286 30.80 -0.94 14.66
CA PHE A 286 31.97 -1.63 15.16
C PHE A 286 31.64 -2.52 16.36
N ALA A 287 32.32 -3.65 16.45
CA ALA A 287 32.33 -4.54 17.61
C ALA A 287 33.73 -5.16 17.72
N ASP A 288 34.26 -5.26 18.95
CA ASP A 288 35.62 -5.77 19.21
C ASP A 288 36.73 -5.07 18.40
N GLY A 289 36.61 -3.75 18.22
CA GLY A 289 37.57 -2.95 17.44
C GLY A 289 37.55 -3.21 15.93
N SER A 290 36.65 -4.06 15.43
CA SER A 290 36.52 -4.39 14.01
C SER A 290 35.18 -3.90 13.45
N LEU A 291 35.12 -3.68 12.13
CA LEU A 291 33.86 -3.39 11.45
C LEU A 291 32.89 -4.56 11.64
N LEU A 292 31.66 -4.28 12.06
CA LEU A 292 30.68 -5.32 12.36
C LEU A 292 30.39 -6.21 11.15
N ALA A 293 30.36 -5.64 9.95
CA ALA A 293 30.17 -6.39 8.69
C ALA A 293 31.30 -7.39 8.38
N GLN A 294 32.46 -7.28 9.04
CA GLN A 294 33.60 -8.18 8.89
C GLN A 294 33.72 -9.18 10.05
N LEU A 295 32.92 -9.00 11.10
CA LEU A 295 32.97 -9.85 12.28
C LEU A 295 32.33 -11.22 11.94
N PRO A 296 32.98 -12.35 12.28
CA PRO A 296 32.40 -13.67 12.09
C PRO A 296 31.26 -13.87 13.09
N LEU A 297 30.04 -13.54 12.69
CA LEU A 297 28.84 -13.68 13.51
C LEU A 297 28.41 -15.15 13.62
N ARG A 298 27.73 -15.49 14.73
CA ARG A 298 27.23 -16.84 15.00
C ARG A 298 26.16 -17.25 13.98
N SER A 299 26.47 -18.24 13.14
CA SER A 299 25.44 -18.89 12.34
C SER A 299 24.28 -19.37 13.23
N PRO A 300 23.02 -19.02 12.92
CA PRO A 300 21.86 -19.47 13.69
C PRO A 300 21.83 -21.01 13.71
N ARG A 301 22.12 -21.62 14.87
CA ARG A 301 22.00 -23.08 15.06
C ARG A 301 20.56 -23.48 15.37
N ASP A 302 19.87 -22.60 16.08
CA ASP A 302 18.46 -22.64 16.42
C ASP A 302 17.90 -21.31 15.91
N HIS A 303 16.76 -21.34 15.21
CA HIS A 303 16.09 -20.24 14.50
C HIS A 303 16.40 -18.78 14.93
N PRO A 304 16.34 -17.82 13.99
CA PRO A 304 15.93 -17.98 12.59
C PRO A 304 17.07 -18.30 11.62
N HIS A 305 16.84 -19.22 10.67
CA HIS A 305 17.75 -19.49 9.56
C HIS A 305 17.93 -18.25 8.65
N THR A 306 19.02 -18.21 7.87
CA THR A 306 19.30 -17.11 6.93
C THR A 306 18.13 -16.84 5.97
N GLU A 307 17.53 -17.90 5.41
CA GLU A 307 16.37 -17.80 4.50
C GLU A 307 15.19 -17.10 5.18
N PHE A 308 14.86 -17.50 6.42
CA PHE A 308 13.81 -16.85 7.20
C PHE A 308 14.11 -15.36 7.45
N CYS A 309 15.37 -15.01 7.73
CA CYS A 309 15.75 -13.60 7.91
C CYS A 309 15.59 -12.79 6.63
N GLN A 310 15.92 -13.38 5.48
CA GLN A 310 15.74 -12.76 4.18
C GLN A 310 14.25 -12.56 3.85
N GLU A 311 13.43 -13.59 4.00
CA GLU A 311 11.98 -13.50 3.80
C GLU A 311 11.35 -12.44 4.72
N ARG A 312 11.71 -12.45 6.01
CA ARG A 312 11.23 -11.45 6.96
C ARG A 312 11.67 -10.03 6.59
N TRP A 313 12.91 -9.87 6.11
CA TRP A 313 13.37 -8.57 5.60
C TRP A 313 12.59 -8.14 4.36
N GLN A 314 12.32 -9.02 3.40
CA GLN A 314 11.54 -8.68 2.20
C GLN A 314 10.14 -8.16 2.56
N VAL A 315 9.46 -8.83 3.50
CA VAL A 315 8.17 -8.38 4.02
C VAL A 315 8.32 -7.04 4.73
N ALA A 316 9.26 -6.91 5.68
CA ALA A 316 9.45 -5.69 6.44
C ALA A 316 10.01 -4.52 5.60
N ALA A 317 10.64 -4.77 4.46
CA ALA A 317 11.12 -3.74 3.54
C ALA A 317 9.97 -3.14 2.70
N THR A 318 8.92 -3.93 2.45
CA THR A 318 7.81 -3.56 1.58
C THR A 318 6.52 -3.21 2.34
N ASP A 319 6.36 -3.69 3.57
CA ASP A 319 5.22 -3.38 4.44
C ASP A 319 5.67 -2.64 5.72
N ALA A 320 5.22 -1.38 5.85
CA ALA A 320 5.56 -0.53 6.99
C ALA A 320 4.92 -0.97 8.32
N PHE A 321 3.77 -1.64 8.28
CA PHE A 321 3.10 -2.18 9.46
C PHE A 321 3.84 -3.40 10.00
N GLU A 322 4.31 -4.28 9.11
CA GLU A 322 5.17 -5.42 9.49
C GLU A 322 6.52 -4.92 10.04
N TYR A 323 7.11 -3.90 9.41
CA TYR A 323 8.29 -3.23 9.93
C TYR A 323 8.08 -2.64 11.34
N ARG A 324 6.90 -2.04 11.58
CA ARG A 324 6.52 -1.54 12.90
C ARG A 324 6.29 -2.68 13.90
N ALA A 325 5.64 -3.75 13.50
CA ALA A 325 5.35 -4.89 14.36
C ALA A 325 6.64 -5.52 14.90
N GLN A 326 7.68 -5.66 14.08
CA GLN A 326 8.99 -6.16 14.56
C GLN A 326 9.72 -5.19 15.51
N ARG A 327 9.50 -3.87 15.38
CA ARG A 327 10.20 -2.85 16.20
C ARG A 327 9.48 -2.55 17.50
N HIS A 328 8.16 -2.42 17.46
CA HIS A 328 7.37 -1.89 18.58
C HIS A 328 6.26 -2.81 19.05
N LEU A 329 6.01 -3.93 18.37
CA LEU A 329 4.85 -4.79 18.59
C LEU A 329 3.52 -4.03 18.50
N HIS A 330 2.44 -4.75 18.23
CA HIS A 330 1.12 -4.20 18.51
C HIS A 330 1.01 -4.00 20.02
N GLY A 331 0.85 -2.76 20.46
CA GLY A 331 0.23 -2.53 21.77
C GLY A 331 -1.09 -3.28 21.76
N CYS A 332 -1.23 -4.23 22.69
CA CYS A 332 -2.52 -4.84 23.00
C CYS A 332 -3.53 -3.76 23.35
#